data_AF-A0AAE1V5M1-F1
#
_entry.id   AF-A0AAE1V5M1-F1
#
_cell.length_a   1.000
_cell.length_b   1.000
_cell.length_c   1.000
_cell.angle_alpha   90.00
_cell.angle_beta   90.00
_cell.angle_gamma   90.00
#
_symmetry.space_group_name_H-M   'P 1'
#
loop_
_entity.id
_entity.type
_entity.pdbx_description
1 polymer ?
#
loop_
_entity_poly.entity_id
_entity_poly.type
_entity_poly.pdbx_seq_one_letter_code
_entity_poly.pdbx_strand_id
1 'polypeptide(L)'
;MEGKDPAIFIKDGLSKTLVFYYPLAGRIIEGPNRKLMVNCNSEGILFVEADANVELEKLGESIKPPCPYLDLLLHNIPGSDGIVGCPLLLVQPKLVVPAKVTPCGSKHLSEIDDQGFTRLQASILMFYKHNSSMEGKDPAIFIKDELSKTLVFYYPLAGRIIEGPNRKLMVNCNSEGILFVEADANVELEKLGESIKPPCPYLDLLLHNIPGSDGITGCPLLLVQVTRFSCGGFVAGFRVNHTMMDAYGLNMFLNALSELIQGASAPTILPVWQRDLLSARSPPRITCTHHEFDEQTKSRIAWESMEDKLIQESFFFGNKEMEAIKNQVSPNCECTKFELLTAFLWKCRTIALSLHPDEIVHLTCVVNMRGKVLKFPPGYYGNAFIAPAAVSKAGLLCSNSLTYAVELVKKLKDHMNEEYIRSVTDLIVIKGRPELTKSWNFMIADNRSAGFDEFDFGWGKPIFGGVPKAISHISICVPVKNDKGEKGILIAISLPPSAIKKFQEVVYRMTLKNVEGVKIISKM
;
A
#
# COMPACT_ATOMS: atom_id res chain seq x y z
N MET A 1 24.72 -40.62 5.86
CA MET A 1 24.60 -40.49 7.33
C MET A 1 24.18 -41.85 7.88
N GLU A 2 25.09 -42.81 7.86
CA GLU A 2 24.76 -44.16 8.35
C GLU A 2 24.84 -44.18 9.88
N GLY A 3 23.76 -44.62 10.52
CA GLY A 3 23.72 -44.90 11.96
C GLY A 3 23.35 -43.73 12.90
N LYS A 4 22.92 -42.57 12.38
CA LYS A 4 22.39 -41.49 13.23
C LYS A 4 20.88 -41.37 13.06
N ASP A 5 20.16 -41.39 14.17
CA ASP A 5 18.73 -41.13 14.22
C ASP A 5 18.42 -39.72 13.65
N PRO A 6 17.66 -39.62 12.55
CA PRO A 6 17.30 -38.36 11.93
C PRO A 6 16.57 -37.41 12.88
N ALA A 7 15.77 -37.93 13.81
CA ALA A 7 15.02 -37.12 14.77
C ALA A 7 15.97 -36.33 15.68
N ILE A 8 17.06 -36.95 16.14
CA ILE A 8 18.09 -36.30 16.95
C ILE A 8 18.77 -35.16 16.17
N PHE A 9 19.10 -35.38 14.91
CA PHE A 9 19.76 -34.36 14.08
C PHE A 9 18.84 -33.17 13.79
N ILE A 10 17.57 -33.43 13.48
CA ILE A 10 16.57 -32.38 13.21
C ILE A 10 16.27 -31.60 14.50
N LYS A 11 16.12 -32.28 15.64
CA LYS A 11 15.92 -31.65 16.94
C LYS A 11 17.08 -30.74 17.35
N ASP A 12 18.32 -31.16 17.11
CA ASP A 12 19.51 -30.34 17.35
C ASP A 12 19.56 -29.12 16.41
N GLY A 13 19.24 -29.30 15.12
CA GLY A 13 19.15 -28.21 14.15
C GLY A 13 18.06 -27.18 14.50
N LEU A 14 16.88 -27.65 14.89
CA LEU A 14 15.76 -26.80 15.33
C LEU A 14 16.11 -26.05 16.61
N SER A 15 16.72 -26.71 17.60
CA SER A 15 17.08 -26.05 18.87
C SER A 15 18.06 -24.88 18.66
N LYS A 16 19.04 -25.02 17.77
CA LYS A 16 19.98 -23.94 17.40
C LYS A 16 19.31 -22.83 16.60
N THR A 17 18.38 -23.18 15.72
CA THR A 17 17.69 -22.21 14.87
C THR A 17 16.68 -21.37 15.66
N LEU A 18 15.95 -21.99 16.60
CA LEU A 18 14.94 -21.32 17.43
C LEU A 18 15.52 -20.22 18.32
N VAL A 19 16.83 -20.22 18.59
CA VAL A 19 17.49 -19.09 19.27
C VAL A 19 17.32 -17.78 18.50
N PHE A 20 17.42 -17.84 17.16
CA PHE A 20 17.27 -16.67 16.29
C PHE A 20 15.81 -16.32 16.00
N TYR A 21 14.90 -17.27 16.22
CA TYR A 21 13.45 -17.14 16.00
C TYR A 21 12.66 -17.42 17.28
N TYR A 22 13.16 -16.93 18.42
CA TYR A 22 12.63 -17.25 19.74
C TYR A 22 11.11 -17.00 19.93
N PRO A 23 10.44 -16.06 19.21
CA PRO A 23 8.98 -15.95 19.30
C PRO A 23 8.24 -17.22 18.81
N LEU A 24 8.81 -17.98 17.89
CA LEU A 24 8.22 -19.26 17.43
C LEU A 24 8.22 -20.34 18.51
N ALA A 25 9.08 -20.20 19.53
CA ALA A 25 9.11 -21.07 20.71
C ALA A 25 8.21 -20.56 21.85
N GLY A 26 7.48 -19.46 21.66
CA GLY A 26 6.60 -18.87 22.67
C GLY A 26 5.20 -19.47 22.70
N ARG A 27 4.34 -18.95 23.58
CA ARG A 27 2.90 -19.26 23.64
C ARG A 27 2.08 -18.02 23.37
N ILE A 28 1.03 -18.15 22.56
CA ILE A 28 0.07 -17.07 22.41
C ILE A 28 -0.69 -16.93 23.73
N ILE A 29 -0.62 -15.74 24.32
CA ILE A 29 -1.35 -15.37 25.52
C ILE A 29 -2.25 -14.16 25.23
N GLU A 30 -3.35 -14.06 25.96
CA GLU A 30 -4.18 -12.86 25.94
C GLU A 30 -3.58 -11.82 26.90
N GLY A 31 -3.03 -10.74 26.32
CA GLY A 31 -2.48 -9.62 27.07
C GLY A 31 -3.55 -8.60 27.49
N PRO A 32 -3.14 -7.49 28.13
CA PRO A 32 -4.05 -6.40 28.49
C PRO A 32 -4.87 -5.93 27.29
N ASN A 33 -6.15 -5.63 27.50
CA ASN A 33 -7.10 -5.20 26.44
C ASN A 33 -7.41 -6.26 25.36
N ARG A 34 -7.30 -7.55 25.68
CA ARG A 34 -7.60 -8.68 24.76
C ARG A 34 -6.67 -8.76 23.53
N LYS A 35 -5.49 -8.17 23.61
CA LYS A 35 -4.51 -8.23 22.52
C LYS A 35 -3.75 -9.56 22.63
N LEU A 36 -3.75 -10.34 21.56
CA LEU A 36 -2.91 -11.55 21.49
C LEU A 36 -1.43 -11.14 21.49
N MET A 37 -0.65 -11.72 22.40
CA MET A 37 0.78 -11.51 22.56
C MET A 37 1.49 -12.87 22.57
N VAL A 38 2.78 -12.89 22.23
CA VAL A 38 3.59 -14.11 22.31
C VAL A 38 4.41 -14.05 23.59
N ASN A 39 4.08 -14.89 24.57
CA ASN A 39 4.89 -15.11 25.77
C ASN A 39 6.13 -15.93 25.41
N CYS A 40 7.29 -15.29 25.38
CA CYS A 40 8.56 -15.90 25.01
C CYS A 40 9.26 -16.51 26.25
N ASN A 41 8.62 -17.47 26.91
CA ASN A 41 9.08 -18.10 28.15
C ASN A 41 10.13 -19.21 27.96
N SER A 42 10.63 -19.40 26.74
CA SER A 42 11.64 -20.42 26.39
C SER A 42 11.21 -21.87 26.66
N GLU A 43 9.90 -22.16 26.69
CA GLU A 43 9.38 -23.53 26.83
C GLU A 43 9.61 -24.40 25.58
N GLY A 44 10.06 -23.80 24.47
CA GLY A 44 10.38 -24.52 23.24
C GLY A 44 9.14 -24.88 22.40
N ILE A 45 9.40 -25.62 21.33
CA ILE A 45 8.39 -26.17 20.43
C ILE A 45 8.10 -27.64 20.80
N LEU A 46 6.88 -28.09 20.55
CA LEU A 46 6.59 -29.52 20.60
C LEU A 46 7.23 -30.20 19.39
N PHE A 47 8.06 -31.20 19.64
CA PHE A 47 8.60 -32.09 18.62
C PHE A 47 8.03 -33.48 18.86
N VAL A 48 7.22 -33.96 17.92
CA VAL A 48 6.62 -35.30 17.99
C VAL A 48 7.49 -36.24 17.17
N GLU A 49 8.01 -37.27 17.83
CA GLU A 49 8.73 -38.36 17.20
C GLU A 49 7.79 -39.56 17.11
N ALA A 50 7.73 -40.19 15.94
CA ALA A 50 6.88 -41.33 15.69
C ALA A 50 7.61 -42.32 14.77
N ASP A 51 7.55 -43.60 15.14
CA ASP A 51 8.07 -44.67 14.31
C ASP A 51 7.00 -45.14 13.33
N ALA A 52 7.37 -45.20 12.05
CA ALA A 52 6.55 -45.81 11.02
C ALA A 52 7.00 -47.26 10.81
N ASN A 53 6.07 -48.20 10.83
CA ASN A 53 6.31 -49.61 10.51
C ASN A 53 6.28 -49.90 8.99
N VAL A 54 6.50 -48.87 8.17
CA VAL A 54 6.51 -48.93 6.70
C VAL A 54 7.80 -48.31 6.17
N GLU A 55 8.43 -48.98 5.21
CA GLU A 55 9.60 -48.44 4.51
C GLU A 55 9.19 -47.30 3.58
N LEU A 56 9.98 -46.23 3.53
CA LEU A 56 9.68 -45.04 2.72
C LEU A 56 9.52 -45.39 1.23
N GLU A 57 10.27 -46.38 0.71
CA GLU A 57 10.12 -46.82 -0.69
C GLU A 57 8.75 -47.45 -0.99
N LYS A 58 8.07 -48.01 0.02
CA LYS A 58 6.73 -48.62 -0.14
C LYS A 58 5.62 -47.56 -0.24
N LEU A 59 5.91 -46.31 0.11
CA LEU A 59 4.96 -45.20 -0.06
C LEU A 59 4.98 -44.62 -1.49
N GLY A 60 6.00 -44.92 -2.30
CA GLY A 60 6.04 -44.59 -3.73
C GLY A 60 5.84 -43.11 -4.07
N GLU A 61 5.23 -42.80 -5.22
CA GLU A 61 4.91 -41.42 -5.63
C GLU A 61 3.78 -40.78 -4.78
N SER A 62 3.12 -41.56 -3.94
CA SER A 62 1.96 -41.16 -3.12
C SER A 62 2.29 -40.12 -2.04
N ILE A 63 3.57 -39.82 -1.79
CA ILE A 63 4.01 -38.75 -0.87
C ILE A 63 3.92 -37.37 -1.54
N LYS A 64 3.81 -37.30 -2.88
CA LYS A 64 3.64 -36.04 -3.61
C LYS A 64 2.26 -35.45 -3.32
N PRO A 65 2.13 -34.12 -3.17
CA PRO A 65 0.82 -33.50 -3.01
C PRO A 65 -0.11 -33.84 -4.18
N PRO A 66 -1.36 -34.27 -3.93
CA PRO A 66 -1.97 -34.50 -2.62
C PRO A 66 -1.53 -35.83 -1.97
N CYS A 67 -0.93 -35.75 -0.77
CA CYS A 67 -0.49 -36.93 -0.01
C CYS A 67 -1.68 -37.53 0.77
N PRO A 68 -2.16 -38.76 0.45
CA PRO A 68 -3.33 -39.36 1.08
C PRO A 68 -3.09 -39.80 2.53
N TYR A 69 -1.83 -39.78 2.98
CA TYR A 69 -1.43 -40.14 4.33
C TYR A 69 -1.12 -38.91 5.21
N LEU A 70 -1.45 -37.69 4.76
CA LEU A 70 -1.10 -36.45 5.45
C LEU A 70 -1.62 -36.43 6.90
N ASP A 71 -2.86 -36.90 7.12
CA ASP A 71 -3.47 -36.97 8.45
C ASP A 71 -2.84 -38.05 9.36
N LEU A 72 -2.12 -39.02 8.78
CA LEU A 72 -1.35 -40.02 9.53
C LEU A 72 0.08 -39.53 9.84
N LEU A 73 0.63 -38.66 8.98
CA LEU A 73 1.96 -38.07 9.14
C LEU A 73 1.94 -36.81 10.02
N LEU A 74 0.79 -36.15 10.15
CA LEU A 74 0.58 -34.99 11.01
C LEU A 74 -0.28 -35.40 12.21
N HIS A 75 0.28 -35.33 13.41
CA HIS A 75 -0.48 -35.58 14.63
C HIS A 75 -1.18 -34.29 15.09
N ASN A 76 -2.51 -34.24 14.99
CA ASN A 76 -3.31 -33.14 15.53
C ASN A 76 -3.28 -33.17 17.07
N ILE A 77 -2.87 -32.06 17.68
CA ILE A 77 -2.95 -31.86 19.13
C ILE A 77 -4.37 -31.39 19.44
N PRO A 78 -5.13 -32.05 20.34
CA PRO A 78 -6.48 -31.62 20.69
C PRO A 78 -6.51 -30.15 21.13
N GLY A 79 -7.22 -29.29 20.39
CA GLY A 79 -7.38 -27.85 20.67
C GLY A 79 -6.76 -26.89 19.65
N SER A 80 -6.17 -27.35 18.55
CA SER A 80 -5.52 -26.50 17.52
C SER A 80 -6.42 -25.98 16.40
N ASP A 81 -7.71 -26.35 16.36
CA ASP A 81 -8.48 -26.37 15.10
C ASP A 81 -9.16 -25.04 14.73
N GLY A 82 -8.69 -23.92 15.29
CA GLY A 82 -9.31 -22.61 15.13
C GLY A 82 -8.48 -21.61 14.30
N ILE A 83 -8.39 -21.81 12.98
CA ILE A 83 -8.16 -20.78 11.95
C ILE A 83 -6.83 -19.97 12.03
N VAL A 84 -5.98 -20.17 13.05
CA VAL A 84 -4.62 -19.65 13.14
C VAL A 84 -3.65 -20.82 12.93
N GLY A 85 -3.20 -21.05 11.69
CA GLY A 85 -2.34 -22.22 11.43
C GLY A 85 -2.08 -22.65 9.99
N CYS A 86 -2.40 -21.84 8.96
CA CYS A 86 -1.85 -22.12 7.62
C CYS A 86 -0.39 -21.64 7.59
N PRO A 87 0.63 -22.52 7.53
CA PRO A 87 2.00 -22.06 7.40
C PRO A 87 2.12 -21.34 6.06
N LEU A 88 2.34 -20.03 6.10
CA LEU A 88 3.01 -19.36 4.99
C LEU A 88 4.43 -19.87 5.01
N LEU A 89 4.78 -20.71 4.02
CA LEU A 89 6.16 -21.09 3.83
C LEU A 89 6.85 -19.89 3.18
N LEU A 90 7.44 -19.02 4.00
CA LEU A 90 8.32 -17.96 3.50
C LEU A 90 9.63 -18.61 3.08
N VAL A 91 9.89 -18.60 1.77
CA VAL A 91 11.21 -18.95 1.25
C VAL A 91 12.13 -17.75 1.48
N GLN A 92 13.37 -18.05 1.85
CA GLN A 92 14.41 -17.08 2.22
C GLN A 92 14.44 -15.85 1.27
N PRO A 93 14.43 -14.62 1.81
CA PRO A 93 14.56 -13.40 1.02
C PRO A 93 15.85 -13.42 0.19
N LYS A 94 15.76 -13.02 -1.08
CA LYS A 94 16.89 -12.94 -2.01
C LYS A 94 17.04 -11.52 -2.53
N LEU A 95 18.27 -11.14 -2.88
CA LEU A 95 18.52 -9.92 -3.64
C LEU A 95 18.44 -10.22 -5.14
N VAL A 96 17.66 -9.42 -5.86
CA VAL A 96 17.60 -9.43 -7.32
C VAL A 96 18.37 -8.22 -7.82
N VAL A 97 19.50 -8.48 -8.46
CA VAL A 97 20.38 -7.47 -9.04
C VAL A 97 20.06 -7.25 -10.53
N PRO A 98 20.45 -6.11 -11.12
CA PRO A 98 20.32 -5.91 -12.57
C PRO A 98 21.06 -6.99 -13.37
N ALA A 99 20.45 -7.48 -14.45
CA ALA A 99 21.00 -8.56 -15.29
C ALA A 99 22.28 -8.19 -16.05
N LYS A 100 22.61 -6.89 -16.11
CA LYS A 100 23.79 -6.34 -16.79
C LYS A 100 24.41 -5.28 -15.88
N VAL A 101 25.69 -5.00 -16.10
CA VAL A 101 26.37 -3.88 -15.44
C VAL A 101 25.62 -2.58 -15.76
N THR A 102 25.34 -1.79 -14.71
CA THR A 102 24.61 -0.53 -14.82
C THR A 102 25.52 0.65 -14.44
N PRO A 103 25.17 1.88 -14.83
CA PRO A 103 25.94 3.05 -14.43
C PRO A 103 25.99 3.20 -12.90
N CYS A 104 27.21 3.27 -12.37
CA CYS A 104 27.44 3.55 -10.96
C CYS A 104 27.53 5.05 -10.68
N GLY A 105 27.17 5.46 -9.46
CA GLY A 105 27.31 6.85 -9.00
C GLY A 105 26.10 7.33 -8.20
N SER A 106 26.10 8.61 -7.85
CA SER A 106 25.01 9.23 -7.08
C SER A 106 24.04 9.99 -7.98
N LYS A 107 22.75 9.87 -7.69
CA LYS A 107 21.69 10.65 -8.35
C LYS A 107 20.87 11.43 -7.34
N HIS A 108 20.74 12.74 -7.53
CA HIS A 108 19.91 13.57 -6.67
C HIS A 108 18.42 13.31 -6.92
N LEU A 109 17.68 13.14 -5.82
CA LEU A 109 16.22 13.23 -5.83
C LEU A 109 15.79 14.68 -5.98
N SER A 110 14.57 14.93 -6.47
CA SER A 110 13.98 16.27 -6.44
C SER A 110 13.54 16.65 -5.02
N GLU A 111 13.19 17.90 -4.82
CA GLU A 111 12.61 18.42 -3.59
C GLU A 111 11.22 17.83 -3.34
N ILE A 112 10.49 17.51 -4.41
CA ILE A 112 9.18 16.83 -4.34
C ILE A 112 9.35 15.35 -4.00
N ASP A 113 10.43 14.71 -4.43
CA ASP A 113 10.73 13.32 -4.08
C ASP A 113 11.06 13.18 -2.59
N ASP A 114 11.80 14.13 -1.99
CA ASP A 114 12.40 13.98 -0.66
C ASP A 114 11.79 14.85 0.46
N GLN A 115 10.61 15.41 0.20
CA GLN A 115 9.76 16.10 1.18
C GLN A 115 9.34 15.17 2.34
N GLY A 116 8.89 15.74 3.46
CA GLY A 116 8.64 14.97 4.69
C GLY A 116 7.70 13.79 4.45
N PHE A 117 6.52 14.06 3.88
CA PHE A 117 5.48 13.04 3.78
C PHE A 117 5.76 11.92 2.76
N THR A 118 6.73 12.07 1.85
CA THR A 118 7.13 10.99 0.91
C THR A 118 8.16 10.04 1.50
N ARG A 119 8.69 10.33 2.70
CA ARG A 119 9.65 9.49 3.44
C ARG A 119 8.95 8.33 4.14
N LEU A 120 8.26 7.52 3.36
CA LEU A 120 7.52 6.34 3.80
C LEU A 120 7.65 5.20 2.80
N GLN A 121 7.24 4.01 3.24
CA GLN A 121 7.10 2.83 2.38
C GLN A 121 5.64 2.71 1.92
N ALA A 122 5.43 2.62 0.61
CA ALA A 122 4.12 2.43 0.00
C ALA A 122 3.94 0.97 -0.41
N SER A 123 2.79 0.38 -0.08
CA SER A 123 2.49 -1.01 -0.41
C SER A 123 1.40 -1.12 -1.47
N ILE A 124 1.55 -2.06 -2.40
CA ILE A 124 0.57 -2.43 -3.43
C ILE A 124 0.43 -3.95 -3.42
N LEU A 125 -0.80 -4.45 -3.55
CA LEU A 125 -1.07 -5.88 -3.78
C LEU A 125 -1.79 -6.06 -5.11
N MET A 126 -1.41 -7.11 -5.85
CA MET A 126 -2.05 -7.50 -7.11
C MET A 126 -2.35 -8.99 -7.09
N PHE A 127 -3.64 -9.35 -7.12
CA PHE A 127 -4.11 -10.72 -7.03
C PHE A 127 -4.48 -11.26 -8.41
N TYR A 128 -3.99 -12.45 -8.75
CA TYR A 128 -4.18 -13.09 -10.05
C TYR A 128 -4.80 -14.46 -9.88
N LYS A 129 -5.81 -14.73 -10.71
CA LYS A 129 -6.39 -16.07 -10.80
C LYS A 129 -5.42 -17.02 -11.50
N HIS A 130 -5.63 -18.30 -11.28
CA HIS A 130 -5.02 -19.33 -12.10
C HIS A 130 -5.36 -19.11 -13.58
N ASN A 131 -4.39 -19.33 -14.45
CA ASN A 131 -4.54 -19.27 -15.90
C ASN A 131 -3.95 -20.54 -16.52
N SER A 132 -4.80 -21.33 -17.17
CA SER A 132 -4.41 -22.61 -17.78
C SER A 132 -3.38 -22.45 -18.91
N SER A 133 -3.32 -21.29 -19.56
CA SER A 133 -2.31 -21.03 -20.60
C SER A 133 -0.88 -20.90 -20.04
N MET A 134 -0.76 -20.73 -18.73
CA MET A 134 0.51 -20.62 -17.99
C MET A 134 0.74 -21.82 -17.07
N GLU A 135 0.07 -22.95 -17.33
CA GLU A 135 0.26 -24.19 -16.58
C GLU A 135 1.73 -24.65 -16.60
N GLY A 136 2.20 -25.13 -15.44
CA GLY A 136 3.60 -25.54 -15.25
C GLY A 136 4.61 -24.41 -15.12
N LYS A 137 4.21 -23.13 -15.29
CA LYS A 137 5.08 -21.99 -15.03
C LYS A 137 4.92 -21.49 -13.60
N ASP A 138 6.04 -21.30 -12.92
CA ASP A 138 6.07 -20.69 -11.60
C ASP A 138 6.08 -19.15 -11.72
N PRO A 139 5.04 -18.44 -11.22
CA PRO A 139 4.99 -16.98 -11.30
C PRO A 139 6.16 -16.30 -10.57
N ALA A 140 6.66 -16.84 -9.45
CA ALA A 140 7.73 -16.16 -8.72
C ALA A 140 9.07 -16.26 -9.45
N ILE A 141 9.41 -17.45 -9.98
CA ILE A 141 10.63 -17.63 -10.78
C ILE A 141 10.59 -16.69 -11.99
N PHE A 142 9.46 -16.72 -12.71
CA PHE A 142 9.27 -15.93 -13.92
C PHE A 142 9.36 -14.41 -13.65
N ILE A 143 8.65 -13.92 -12.63
CA ILE A 143 8.69 -12.50 -12.25
C ILE A 143 10.09 -12.09 -11.79
N LYS A 144 10.77 -12.93 -10.99
CA LYS A 144 12.12 -12.64 -10.49
C LYS A 144 13.13 -12.46 -11.62
N ASP A 145 13.10 -13.33 -12.63
CA ASP A 145 14.04 -13.31 -13.73
C ASP A 145 13.83 -12.07 -14.62
N GLU A 146 12.57 -11.72 -14.91
CA GLU A 146 12.27 -10.53 -15.70
C GLU A 146 12.52 -9.22 -14.93
N LEU A 147 12.30 -9.21 -13.60
CA LEU A 147 12.68 -8.08 -12.75
C LEU A 147 14.18 -7.76 -12.87
N SER A 148 15.05 -8.77 -12.89
CA SER A 148 16.49 -8.58 -13.08
C SER A 148 16.81 -7.84 -14.38
N LYS A 149 16.09 -8.14 -15.47
CA LYS A 149 16.24 -7.45 -16.76
C LYS A 149 15.65 -6.04 -16.74
N THR A 150 14.47 -5.84 -16.15
CA THR A 150 13.84 -4.51 -16.01
C THR A 150 14.71 -3.55 -15.20
N LEU A 151 15.39 -4.06 -14.16
CA LEU A 151 16.33 -3.30 -13.33
C LEU A 151 17.55 -2.77 -14.10
N VAL A 152 17.85 -3.26 -15.32
CA VAL A 152 18.88 -2.64 -16.17
C VAL A 152 18.45 -1.23 -16.58
N PHE A 153 17.16 -1.04 -16.90
CA PHE A 153 16.60 0.25 -17.31
C PHE A 153 16.29 1.12 -16.09
N TYR A 154 15.74 0.52 -15.04
CA TYR A 154 15.39 1.17 -13.78
C TYR A 154 16.47 0.99 -12.70
N TYR A 155 17.75 0.99 -13.11
CA TYR A 155 18.89 0.68 -12.23
C TYR A 155 18.98 1.49 -10.92
N PRO A 156 18.48 2.74 -10.80
CA PRO A 156 18.48 3.42 -9.51
C PRO A 156 17.68 2.66 -8.44
N LEU A 157 16.67 1.86 -8.80
CA LEU A 157 15.91 1.02 -7.85
C LEU A 157 16.75 -0.06 -7.18
N ALA A 158 17.81 -0.53 -7.85
CA ALA A 158 18.75 -1.49 -7.29
C ALA A 158 19.83 -0.85 -6.39
N GLY A 159 19.75 0.47 -6.18
CA GLY A 159 20.66 1.22 -5.31
C GLY A 159 20.20 1.29 -3.86
N ARG A 160 20.80 2.22 -3.12
CA ARG A 160 20.40 2.62 -1.76
C ARG A 160 20.26 4.13 -1.69
N ILE A 161 19.27 4.62 -0.95
CA ILE A 161 19.19 6.03 -0.64
C ILE A 161 20.25 6.38 0.41
N ILE A 162 20.94 7.49 0.18
CA ILE A 162 21.87 8.12 1.10
C ILE A 162 21.35 9.52 1.42
N GLU A 163 21.56 9.96 2.65
CA GLU A 163 21.19 11.31 3.10
C GLU A 163 22.42 12.20 3.15
N GLY A 164 22.35 13.34 2.48
CA GLY A 164 23.36 14.39 2.49
C GLY A 164 22.99 15.56 3.42
N PRO A 165 23.72 16.69 3.32
CA PRO A 165 23.43 17.89 4.09
C PRO A 165 21.99 18.37 3.94
N ASN A 166 21.45 18.99 4.98
CA ASN A 166 20.07 19.50 5.03
C ASN A 166 19.00 18.43 4.75
N ARG A 167 19.29 17.16 5.06
CA ARG A 167 18.43 16.00 4.79
C ARG A 167 18.18 15.73 3.30
N LYS A 168 18.98 16.30 2.38
CA LYS A 168 18.80 16.07 0.94
C LYS A 168 19.06 14.60 0.60
N LEU A 169 18.12 13.93 -0.05
CA LEU A 169 18.28 12.54 -0.44
C LEU A 169 18.89 12.39 -1.83
N MET A 170 19.74 11.39 -1.95
CA MET A 170 20.33 10.93 -3.21
C MET A 170 20.26 9.41 -3.26
N VAL A 171 20.30 8.85 -4.46
CA VAL A 171 20.43 7.42 -4.67
C VAL A 171 21.87 7.10 -4.99
N ASN A 172 22.51 6.25 -4.19
CA ASN A 172 23.74 5.57 -4.56
C ASN A 172 23.40 4.38 -5.46
N CYS A 173 23.63 4.53 -6.77
CA CYS A 173 23.44 3.47 -7.75
C CYS A 173 24.60 2.48 -7.67
N ASN A 174 24.54 1.54 -6.72
CA ASN A 174 25.59 0.56 -6.45
C ASN A 174 25.22 -0.88 -6.85
N SER A 175 24.07 -1.06 -7.51
CA SER A 175 23.57 -2.36 -7.99
C SER A 175 23.46 -3.46 -6.92
N GLU A 176 23.28 -3.10 -5.64
CA GLU A 176 23.06 -4.09 -4.56
C GLU A 176 21.75 -4.89 -4.73
N GLY A 177 20.82 -4.40 -5.55
CA GLY A 177 19.59 -5.10 -5.91
C GLY A 177 18.39 -4.75 -5.02
N ILE A 178 17.25 -5.32 -5.40
CA ILE A 178 15.96 -5.21 -4.70
C ILE A 178 15.71 -6.48 -3.88
N LEU A 179 14.83 -6.43 -2.88
CA LEU A 179 14.42 -7.64 -2.17
C LEU A 179 13.34 -8.40 -2.95
N PHE A 180 13.48 -9.71 -2.99
CA PHE A 180 12.51 -10.63 -3.56
C PHE A 180 12.22 -11.77 -2.59
N VAL A 181 10.95 -12.02 -2.33
CA VAL A 181 10.46 -13.07 -1.43
C VAL A 181 9.52 -13.99 -2.20
N GLU A 182 9.78 -15.29 -2.11
CA GLU A 182 8.89 -16.33 -2.62
C GLU A 182 8.13 -16.91 -1.45
N ALA A 183 6.83 -17.16 -1.62
CA ALA A 183 6.03 -17.75 -0.56
C ALA A 183 4.91 -18.62 -1.12
N ASP A 184 4.42 -19.51 -0.27
CA ASP A 184 3.27 -20.37 -0.56
C ASP A 184 2.25 -20.23 0.56
N ALA A 185 0.97 -20.12 0.18
CA ALA A 185 -0.17 -20.07 1.08
C ALA A 185 -1.07 -21.27 0.79
N ASN A 186 -1.25 -22.14 1.78
CA ASN A 186 -2.12 -23.32 1.67
C ASN A 186 -3.60 -22.95 1.83
N VAL A 187 -4.08 -22.05 0.97
CA VAL A 187 -5.46 -21.57 0.91
C VAL A 187 -5.79 -21.24 -0.54
N GLU A 188 -7.05 -21.43 -0.92
CA GLU A 188 -7.55 -21.03 -2.23
C GLU A 188 -7.81 -19.51 -2.22
N LEU A 189 -7.41 -18.82 -3.29
CA LEU A 189 -7.60 -17.37 -3.43
C LEU A 189 -9.08 -16.96 -3.30
N GLU A 190 -9.99 -17.79 -3.81
CA GLU A 190 -11.44 -17.59 -3.74
C GLU A 190 -11.95 -17.49 -2.29
N LYS A 191 -11.30 -18.17 -1.34
CA LYS A 191 -11.68 -18.14 0.08
C LYS A 191 -11.37 -16.80 0.75
N LEU A 192 -10.52 -15.97 0.15
CA LEU A 192 -10.26 -14.61 0.63
C LEU A 192 -11.40 -13.65 0.30
N GLY A 193 -12.19 -13.94 -0.75
CA GLY A 193 -13.35 -13.16 -1.16
C GLY A 193 -13.07 -11.67 -1.29
N GLU A 194 -13.96 -10.85 -0.75
CA GLU A 194 -13.89 -9.38 -0.79
C GLU A 194 -12.79 -8.80 0.11
N SER A 195 -12.25 -9.58 1.06
CA SER A 195 -11.21 -9.14 2.02
C SER A 195 -9.87 -8.83 1.36
N ILE A 196 -9.70 -9.12 0.07
CA ILE A 196 -8.53 -8.70 -0.73
C ILE A 196 -8.52 -7.19 -0.99
N LYS A 197 -9.68 -6.53 -0.90
CA LYS A 197 -9.84 -5.09 -1.09
C LYS A 197 -9.48 -4.33 0.19
N PRO A 198 -9.24 -3.02 0.13
CA PRO A 198 -8.94 -2.23 1.31
C PRO A 198 -10.10 -2.21 2.30
N PRO A 199 -9.84 -2.16 3.62
CA PRO A 199 -8.55 -2.43 4.26
C PRO A 199 -8.26 -3.95 4.26
N CYS A 200 -7.25 -4.38 3.51
CA CYS A 200 -6.88 -5.78 3.38
C CYS A 200 -6.16 -6.24 4.66
N PRO A 201 -6.70 -7.22 5.41
CA PRO A 201 -6.13 -7.66 6.68
C PRO A 201 -4.88 -8.54 6.49
N TYR A 202 -4.62 -9.00 5.27
CA TYR A 202 -3.55 -9.94 4.97
C TYR A 202 -2.23 -9.25 4.57
N LEU A 203 -2.15 -7.92 4.63
CA LEU A 203 -0.98 -7.18 4.15
C LEU A 203 0.34 -7.70 4.71
N ASP A 204 0.44 -7.83 6.04
CA ASP A 204 1.69 -8.21 6.70
C ASP A 204 2.10 -9.67 6.41
N LEU A 205 1.16 -10.48 5.91
CA LEU A 205 1.37 -11.86 5.48
C LEU A 205 1.79 -11.92 4.00
N LEU A 206 1.10 -11.17 3.14
CA LEU A 206 1.30 -11.16 1.68
C LEU A 206 2.43 -10.22 1.22
N LEU A 207 2.94 -9.39 2.14
CA LEU A 207 4.07 -8.50 1.94
C LEU A 207 4.84 -8.38 3.27
N HIS A 208 5.55 -9.46 3.61
CA HIS A 208 6.22 -9.59 4.89
C HIS A 208 7.30 -8.52 5.08
N ASN A 209 7.29 -7.87 6.24
CA ASN A 209 8.32 -6.90 6.57
C ASN A 209 9.62 -7.61 6.98
N ILE A 210 10.61 -7.64 6.09
CA ILE A 210 11.95 -8.15 6.45
C ILE A 210 12.62 -7.16 7.41
N PRO A 211 13.06 -7.59 8.61
CA PRO A 211 13.70 -6.68 9.56
C PRO A 211 14.85 -5.89 8.94
N GLY A 212 14.85 -4.57 9.14
CA GLY A 212 15.89 -3.67 8.61
C GLY A 212 15.75 -3.28 7.13
N SER A 213 14.62 -3.61 6.49
CA SER A 213 14.37 -3.31 5.07
C SER A 213 13.30 -2.25 4.80
N ASP A 214 12.68 -1.72 5.85
CA ASP A 214 11.60 -0.72 5.81
C ASP A 214 12.07 0.72 6.04
N GLY A 215 13.35 0.92 6.35
CA GLY A 215 13.96 2.26 6.45
C GLY A 215 13.99 3.01 5.12
N ILE A 216 14.21 4.32 5.20
CA ILE A 216 14.29 5.20 4.02
C ILE A 216 15.70 5.22 3.43
N THR A 217 16.72 5.26 4.27
CA THR A 217 18.14 5.31 3.90
C THR A 217 18.80 3.95 4.13
N GLY A 218 19.78 3.59 3.31
CA GLY A 218 20.54 2.34 3.46
C GLY A 218 19.75 1.04 3.23
N CYS A 219 18.44 1.12 3.01
CA CYS A 219 17.56 -0.03 2.78
C CYS A 219 17.28 -0.25 1.28
N PRO A 220 16.88 -1.47 0.88
CA PRO A 220 16.35 -1.75 -0.45
C PRO A 220 15.18 -0.83 -0.82
N LEU A 221 15.20 -0.29 -2.03
CA LEU A 221 14.20 0.69 -2.48
C LEU A 221 12.91 0.07 -2.99
N LEU A 222 12.95 -1.23 -3.25
CA LEU A 222 11.83 -2.05 -3.68
C LEU A 222 11.93 -3.42 -3.00
N LEU A 223 10.80 -3.90 -2.51
CA LEU A 223 10.60 -5.30 -2.13
C LEU A 223 9.44 -5.84 -2.96
N VAL A 224 9.64 -7.03 -3.53
CA VAL A 224 8.59 -7.78 -4.23
C VAL A 224 8.40 -9.11 -3.51
N GLN A 225 7.17 -9.44 -3.16
CA GLN A 225 6.81 -10.76 -2.65
C GLN A 225 5.82 -11.41 -3.60
N VAL A 226 6.08 -12.66 -3.98
CA VAL A 226 5.13 -13.46 -4.76
C VAL A 226 4.67 -14.63 -3.90
N THR A 227 3.39 -14.63 -3.56
CA THR A 227 2.77 -15.69 -2.75
C THR A 227 1.82 -16.51 -3.62
N ARG A 228 2.07 -17.82 -3.75
CA ARG A 228 1.27 -18.75 -4.54
C ARG A 228 0.15 -19.35 -3.67
N PHE A 229 -1.04 -19.47 -4.23
CA PHE A 229 -2.20 -20.08 -3.56
C PHE A 229 -2.40 -21.53 -4.04
N SER A 230 -3.08 -22.34 -3.22
CA SER A 230 -3.29 -23.77 -3.54
C SER A 230 -4.15 -24.01 -4.79
N CYS A 231 -4.93 -23.01 -5.23
CA CYS A 231 -5.71 -23.07 -6.48
C CYS A 231 -4.89 -22.72 -7.73
N GLY A 232 -3.58 -22.45 -7.60
CA GLY A 232 -2.72 -22.05 -8.71
C GLY A 232 -2.82 -20.57 -9.09
N GLY A 233 -3.63 -19.78 -8.35
CA GLY A 233 -3.56 -18.32 -8.35
C GLY A 233 -2.37 -17.81 -7.53
N PHE A 234 -2.09 -16.51 -7.59
CA PHE A 234 -1.01 -15.90 -6.79
C PHE A 234 -1.32 -14.43 -6.46
N VAL A 235 -0.56 -13.87 -5.52
CA VAL A 235 -0.50 -12.43 -5.26
C VAL A 235 0.93 -11.94 -5.42
N ALA A 236 1.09 -10.82 -6.14
CA ALA A 236 2.32 -10.05 -6.18
C ALA A 236 2.16 -8.82 -5.28
N GLY A 237 2.91 -8.81 -4.19
CA GLY A 237 3.01 -7.67 -3.29
C GLY A 237 4.25 -6.83 -3.60
N PHE A 238 4.09 -5.51 -3.59
CA PHE A 238 5.16 -4.54 -3.80
C PHE A 238 5.24 -3.61 -2.61
N ARG A 239 6.45 -3.40 -2.10
CA ARG A 239 6.75 -2.29 -1.17
C ARG A 239 7.78 -1.38 -1.81
N VAL A 240 7.41 -0.12 -2.01
CA VAL A 240 8.22 0.88 -2.69
C VAL A 240 8.60 1.97 -1.71
N ASN A 241 9.88 2.35 -1.68
CA ASN A 241 10.30 3.56 -1.02
C ASN A 241 9.71 4.76 -1.78
N HIS A 242 8.73 5.43 -1.20
CA HIS A 242 7.89 6.40 -1.92
C HIS A 242 8.68 7.65 -2.37
N THR A 243 9.87 7.89 -1.80
CA THR A 243 10.76 8.94 -2.29
C THR A 243 11.27 8.69 -3.72
N MET A 244 11.21 7.45 -4.22
CA MET A 244 11.69 7.11 -5.57
C MET A 244 10.68 7.41 -6.68
N MET A 245 9.40 7.19 -6.41
CA MET A 245 8.32 7.29 -7.39
C MET A 245 6.95 7.37 -6.74
N ASP A 246 6.02 8.01 -7.46
CA ASP A 246 4.60 7.97 -7.16
C ASP A 246 3.89 6.79 -7.84
N ALA A 247 2.56 6.70 -7.68
CA ALA A 247 1.76 5.64 -8.29
C ALA A 247 1.89 5.58 -9.82
N TYR A 248 2.06 6.73 -10.49
CA TYR A 248 2.27 6.79 -11.93
C TYR A 248 3.64 6.22 -12.32
N GLY A 249 4.68 6.59 -11.56
CA GLY A 249 6.02 6.04 -11.74
C GLY A 249 6.11 4.53 -11.52
N LEU A 250 5.39 4.01 -10.52
CA LEU A 250 5.28 2.56 -10.30
C LEU A 250 4.57 1.88 -11.47
N ASN A 251 3.49 2.45 -11.98
CA ASN A 251 2.81 1.92 -13.16
C ASN A 251 3.72 1.88 -14.40
N MET A 252 4.58 2.89 -14.59
CA MET A 252 5.58 2.86 -15.67
C MET A 252 6.59 1.73 -15.50
N PHE A 253 7.10 1.52 -14.28
CA PHE A 253 8.01 0.42 -13.97
C PHE A 253 7.35 -0.93 -14.24
N LEU A 254 6.10 -1.10 -13.80
CA LEU A 254 5.33 -2.30 -14.03
C LEU A 254 5.13 -2.53 -15.53
N ASN A 255 4.63 -1.55 -16.29
CA ASN A 255 4.45 -1.70 -17.75
C ASN A 255 5.73 -2.14 -18.46
N ALA A 256 6.88 -1.54 -18.10
CA ALA A 256 8.17 -1.98 -18.61
C ALA A 256 8.47 -3.46 -18.27
N LEU A 257 8.16 -3.91 -17.04
CA LEU A 257 8.26 -5.32 -16.66
C LEU A 257 7.33 -6.21 -17.49
N SER A 258 6.08 -5.81 -17.75
CA SER A 258 5.15 -6.61 -18.59
C SER A 258 5.64 -6.70 -20.05
N GLU A 259 6.16 -5.62 -20.62
CA GLU A 259 6.73 -5.66 -21.96
C GLU A 259 7.89 -6.65 -22.06
N LEU A 260 8.80 -6.65 -21.07
CA LEU A 260 9.93 -7.59 -21.03
C LEU A 260 9.47 -9.03 -20.83
N ILE A 261 8.46 -9.26 -19.97
CA ILE A 261 7.77 -10.54 -19.81
C ILE A 261 7.22 -11.06 -21.13
N GLN A 262 6.69 -10.17 -21.98
CA GLN A 262 6.17 -10.50 -23.31
C GLN A 262 7.27 -10.69 -24.37
N GLY A 263 8.54 -10.62 -23.98
CA GLY A 263 9.70 -10.86 -24.84
C GLY A 263 10.28 -9.60 -25.49
N ALA A 264 9.86 -8.40 -25.07
CA ALA A 264 10.50 -7.18 -25.53
C ALA A 264 11.96 -7.10 -25.06
N SER A 265 12.84 -6.62 -25.92
CA SER A 265 14.27 -6.44 -25.59
C SER A 265 14.54 -5.17 -24.75
N ALA A 266 13.61 -4.21 -24.79
CA ALA A 266 13.65 -2.97 -24.03
C ALA A 266 12.23 -2.40 -23.85
N PRO A 267 12.00 -1.57 -22.82
CA PRO A 267 10.73 -0.86 -22.66
C PRO A 267 10.49 0.13 -23.80
N THR A 268 9.25 0.22 -24.25
CA THR A 268 8.79 1.16 -25.28
C THR A 268 8.98 2.60 -24.83
N ILE A 269 8.72 2.88 -23.55
CA ILE A 269 9.00 4.16 -22.91
C ILE A 269 10.18 3.98 -21.95
N LEU A 270 11.33 4.53 -22.34
CA LEU A 270 12.53 4.46 -21.49
C LEU A 270 12.38 5.38 -20.26
N PRO A 271 12.83 4.93 -19.07
CA PRO A 271 12.79 5.75 -17.87
C PRO A 271 13.73 6.96 -17.98
N VAL A 272 13.22 8.12 -17.60
CA VAL A 272 13.94 9.39 -17.58
C VAL A 272 14.06 9.89 -16.14
N TRP A 273 15.30 10.18 -15.73
CA TRP A 273 15.60 10.66 -14.37
C TRP A 273 15.15 12.11 -14.18
N GLN A 274 15.75 13.06 -14.90
CA GLN A 274 15.49 14.53 -14.94
C GLN A 274 14.73 15.12 -13.73
N ARG A 275 15.24 14.86 -12.50
CA ARG A 275 14.63 15.32 -11.24
C ARG A 275 14.84 16.81 -10.99
N ASP A 276 15.80 17.41 -11.67
CA ASP A 276 16.12 18.84 -11.68
C ASP A 276 14.96 19.72 -12.16
N LEU A 277 14.00 19.15 -12.93
CA LEU A 277 12.77 19.83 -13.32
C LEU A 277 11.94 20.32 -12.11
N LEU A 278 12.08 19.67 -10.96
CA LEU A 278 11.38 19.97 -9.72
C LEU A 278 12.33 20.48 -8.63
N SER A 279 13.43 21.12 -9.04
CA SER A 279 14.36 21.76 -8.11
C SER A 279 13.95 23.16 -7.67
N ALA A 280 14.30 23.48 -6.42
CA ALA A 280 14.08 24.79 -5.83
C ALA A 280 14.83 25.88 -6.60
N ARG A 281 14.32 27.10 -6.52
CA ARG A 281 14.96 28.30 -7.07
C ARG A 281 16.22 28.63 -6.29
N SER A 282 17.09 29.43 -6.90
CA SER A 282 18.29 29.97 -6.27
C SER A 282 18.30 31.50 -6.35
N PRO A 283 18.05 32.23 -5.24
CA PRO A 283 17.69 31.71 -3.91
C PRO A 283 16.23 31.20 -3.83
N PRO A 284 15.92 30.28 -2.91
CA PRO A 284 14.54 29.84 -2.69
C PRO A 284 13.72 30.97 -2.06
N ARG A 285 12.45 31.09 -2.45
CA ARG A 285 11.50 32.08 -1.94
C ARG A 285 10.09 31.50 -1.84
N ILE A 286 9.40 31.74 -0.73
CA ILE A 286 8.00 31.35 -0.56
C ILE A 286 7.14 32.51 -1.06
N THR A 287 6.27 32.26 -2.02
CA THR A 287 5.45 33.28 -2.72
C THR A 287 3.95 33.01 -2.64
N CYS A 288 3.56 31.83 -2.17
CA CYS A 288 2.18 31.42 -1.94
C CYS A 288 1.95 31.03 -0.47
N THR A 289 0.69 31.05 -0.05
CA THR A 289 0.26 30.45 1.22
C THR A 289 0.14 28.94 1.04
N HIS A 290 0.74 28.18 1.96
CA HIS A 290 0.76 26.71 1.92
C HIS A 290 0.11 26.13 3.18
N HIS A 291 -1.23 26.09 3.18
CA HIS A 291 -2.03 25.60 4.30
C HIS A 291 -1.74 24.13 4.65
N GLU A 292 -1.20 23.37 3.70
CA GLU A 292 -0.78 21.99 3.90
C GLU A 292 0.38 21.84 4.90
N PHE A 293 1.08 22.94 5.23
CA PHE A 293 2.13 23.00 6.25
C PHE A 293 1.77 23.90 7.45
N ASP A 294 0.49 24.21 7.66
CA ASP A 294 0.06 25.03 8.80
C ASP A 294 0.31 24.31 10.16
N GLU A 295 0.94 25.01 11.10
CA GLU A 295 1.24 24.50 12.45
C GLU A 295 0.26 25.05 13.50
N GLN A 296 -0.80 24.30 13.83
CA GLN A 296 -1.70 24.62 14.94
C GLN A 296 -1.46 23.70 16.14
N THR A 297 -0.71 24.19 17.14
CA THR A 297 -0.21 23.36 18.26
C THR A 297 -1.29 22.66 19.08
N LYS A 298 -2.41 23.33 19.38
CA LYS A 298 -3.50 22.74 20.19
C LYS A 298 -4.21 21.60 19.44
N SER A 299 -4.59 21.85 18.20
CA SER A 299 -5.23 20.84 17.33
C SER A 299 -4.29 19.67 17.05
N ARG A 300 -2.98 19.93 16.95
CA ARG A 300 -1.95 18.89 16.82
C ARG A 300 -1.94 17.94 18.03
N ILE A 301 -1.85 18.49 19.25
CA ILE A 301 -1.83 17.67 20.48
C ILE A 301 -3.11 16.83 20.60
N ALA A 302 -4.27 17.42 20.30
CA ALA A 302 -5.54 16.70 20.32
C ALA A 302 -5.56 15.55 19.30
N TRP A 303 -5.09 15.79 18.08
CA TRP A 303 -4.99 14.77 17.04
C TRP A 303 -4.00 13.65 17.39
N GLU A 304 -2.79 13.98 17.85
CA GLU A 304 -1.75 13.02 18.25
C GLU A 304 -2.27 12.05 19.33
N SER A 305 -3.13 12.51 20.24
CA SER A 305 -3.76 11.66 21.26
C SER A 305 -4.73 10.59 20.72
N MET A 306 -5.17 10.74 19.46
CA MET A 306 -6.14 9.88 18.77
C MET A 306 -5.50 9.03 17.65
N GLU A 307 -4.32 9.41 17.16
CA GLU A 307 -3.67 8.83 15.97
C GLU A 307 -3.47 7.31 16.09
N ASP A 308 -3.01 6.83 17.25
CA ASP A 308 -2.76 5.40 17.49
C ASP A 308 -4.04 4.55 17.67
N LYS A 309 -5.22 5.19 17.68
CA LYS A 309 -6.51 4.53 17.91
C LYS A 309 -7.37 4.48 16.65
N LEU A 310 -6.89 4.99 15.52
CA LEU A 310 -7.65 5.03 14.28
C LEU A 310 -7.90 3.61 13.77
N ILE A 311 -9.13 3.37 13.30
CA ILE A 311 -9.49 2.16 12.56
C ILE A 311 -9.82 2.55 11.12
N GLN A 312 -9.67 1.60 10.21
CA GLN A 312 -10.01 1.79 8.80
C GLN A 312 -11.28 1.04 8.47
N GLU A 313 -12.18 1.70 7.76
CA GLU A 313 -13.37 1.09 7.17
C GLU A 313 -13.50 1.55 5.72
N SER A 314 -14.02 0.69 4.87
CA SER A 314 -14.18 0.98 3.45
C SER A 314 -15.58 1.40 3.08
N PHE A 315 -15.65 2.33 2.13
CA PHE A 315 -16.90 2.90 1.64
C PHE A 315 -16.92 2.82 0.12
N PHE A 316 -17.94 2.13 -0.40
CA PHE A 316 -18.17 1.99 -1.84
C PHE A 316 -19.13 3.08 -2.33
N PHE A 317 -18.80 3.69 -3.46
CA PHE A 317 -19.61 4.68 -4.15
C PHE A 317 -19.78 4.25 -5.61
N GLY A 318 -20.93 3.66 -5.92
CA GLY A 318 -21.37 3.32 -7.26
C GLY A 318 -22.08 4.49 -7.94
N ASN A 319 -22.76 4.21 -9.05
CA ASN A 319 -23.46 5.28 -9.77
C ASN A 319 -24.61 5.84 -8.94
N LYS A 320 -25.35 4.98 -8.23
CA LYS A 320 -26.50 5.39 -7.40
C LYS A 320 -26.08 6.34 -6.28
N GLU A 321 -25.00 6.01 -5.56
CA GLU A 321 -24.49 6.86 -4.48
C GLU A 321 -23.98 8.19 -5.04
N MET A 322 -23.26 8.17 -6.18
CA MET A 322 -22.76 9.40 -6.81
C MET A 322 -23.88 10.32 -7.27
N GLU A 323 -24.96 9.79 -7.86
CA GLU A 323 -26.14 10.58 -8.24
C GLU A 323 -26.86 11.16 -7.01
N ALA A 324 -27.00 10.39 -5.94
CA ALA A 324 -27.59 10.90 -4.69
C ALA A 324 -26.75 12.02 -4.06
N ILE A 325 -25.42 11.94 -4.14
CA ILE A 325 -24.53 13.03 -3.72
C ILE A 325 -24.70 14.24 -4.64
N LYS A 326 -24.81 14.03 -5.96
CA LYS A 326 -24.98 15.11 -6.94
C LYS A 326 -26.28 15.89 -6.73
N ASN A 327 -27.36 15.22 -6.34
CA ASN A 327 -28.65 15.85 -6.07
C ASN A 327 -28.66 16.78 -4.84
N GLN A 328 -27.59 16.78 -4.02
CA GLN A 328 -27.44 17.67 -2.87
C GLN A 328 -26.66 18.95 -3.18
N VAL A 329 -26.06 19.05 -4.37
CA VAL A 329 -25.44 20.30 -4.83
C VAL A 329 -26.41 21.08 -5.68
N SER A 330 -26.17 22.39 -5.75
CA SER A 330 -26.98 23.29 -6.58
C SER A 330 -26.94 22.84 -8.05
N PRO A 331 -28.03 22.92 -8.82
CA PRO A 331 -28.06 22.48 -10.22
C PRO A 331 -26.98 23.12 -11.10
N ASN A 332 -26.62 24.37 -10.80
CA ASN A 332 -25.60 25.14 -11.52
C ASN A 332 -24.16 24.84 -11.03
N CYS A 333 -23.99 23.94 -10.06
CA CYS A 333 -22.68 23.56 -9.54
C CYS A 333 -22.04 22.51 -10.47
N GLU A 334 -21.23 22.97 -11.40
CA GLU A 334 -20.36 22.11 -12.19
C GLU A 334 -19.19 21.62 -11.34
N CYS A 335 -19.03 20.30 -11.28
CA CYS A 335 -17.95 19.64 -10.53
C CYS A 335 -17.70 18.24 -11.12
N THR A 336 -16.44 17.81 -11.07
CA THR A 336 -16.02 16.45 -11.39
C THR A 336 -16.49 15.45 -10.33
N LYS A 337 -16.52 14.15 -10.68
CA LYS A 337 -16.83 13.08 -9.71
C LYS A 337 -15.89 13.10 -8.50
N PHE A 338 -14.59 13.40 -8.72
CA PHE A 338 -13.60 13.47 -7.65
C PHE A 338 -13.86 14.65 -6.71
N GLU A 339 -14.11 15.86 -7.24
CA GLU A 339 -14.41 17.04 -6.42
C GLU A 339 -15.68 16.83 -5.58
N LEU A 340 -16.73 16.27 -6.20
CA LEU A 340 -17.99 16.00 -5.53
C LEU A 340 -17.82 15.01 -4.37
N LEU A 341 -17.19 13.87 -4.62
CA LEU A 341 -16.96 12.84 -3.60
C LEU A 341 -16.03 13.35 -2.50
N THR A 342 -14.96 14.06 -2.86
CA THR A 342 -14.01 14.62 -1.90
C THR A 342 -14.68 15.62 -0.95
N ALA A 343 -15.45 16.56 -1.49
CA ALA A 343 -16.19 17.54 -0.69
C ALA A 343 -17.22 16.86 0.23
N PHE A 344 -17.91 15.86 -0.30
CA PHE A 344 -18.86 15.05 0.45
C PHE A 344 -18.19 14.34 1.64
N LEU A 345 -17.11 13.60 1.38
CA LEU A 345 -16.36 12.88 2.41
C LEU A 345 -15.76 13.83 3.45
N TRP A 346 -15.20 14.97 3.04
CA TRP A 346 -14.65 15.98 3.96
C TRP A 346 -15.71 16.51 4.91
N LYS A 347 -16.90 16.84 4.37
CA LYS A 347 -18.03 17.29 5.17
C LYS A 347 -18.54 16.21 6.12
N CYS A 348 -18.78 14.99 5.63
CA CYS A 348 -19.25 13.87 6.44
C CYS A 348 -18.25 13.54 7.57
N ARG A 349 -16.95 13.55 7.26
CA ARG A 349 -15.87 13.33 8.22
C ARG A 349 -15.89 14.38 9.32
N THR A 350 -16.04 15.65 8.95
CA THR A 350 -16.06 16.76 9.91
C THR A 350 -17.27 16.70 10.83
N ILE A 351 -18.46 16.36 10.29
CA ILE A 351 -19.67 16.15 11.11
C ILE A 351 -19.45 14.99 12.10
N ALA A 352 -18.90 13.88 11.62
CA ALA A 352 -18.68 12.68 12.43
C ALA A 352 -17.70 12.90 13.59
N LEU A 353 -16.67 13.72 13.38
CA LEU A 353 -15.68 14.08 14.40
C LEU A 353 -16.27 14.95 15.53
N SER A 354 -17.39 15.66 15.28
CA SER A 354 -18.07 16.49 16.30
C SER A 354 -17.13 17.51 16.95
N LEU A 355 -16.29 18.16 16.14
CA LEU A 355 -15.31 19.16 16.60
C LEU A 355 -15.98 20.44 17.11
N HIS A 356 -15.24 21.23 17.90
CA HIS A 356 -15.68 22.58 18.26
C HIS A 356 -15.88 23.43 16.99
N PRO A 357 -16.95 24.24 16.87
CA PRO A 357 -17.27 24.96 15.63
C PRO A 357 -16.16 25.85 15.07
N ASP A 358 -15.31 26.40 15.94
CA ASP A 358 -14.17 27.25 15.57
C ASP A 358 -12.88 26.50 15.23
N GLU A 359 -12.82 25.18 15.38
CA GLU A 359 -11.66 24.39 14.95
C GLU A 359 -11.47 24.51 13.44
N ILE A 360 -10.22 24.65 13.01
CA ILE A 360 -9.86 24.65 11.60
C ILE A 360 -9.67 23.21 11.14
N VAL A 361 -10.40 22.83 10.10
CA VAL A 361 -10.25 21.55 9.43
C VAL A 361 -9.59 21.75 8.08
N HIS A 362 -8.67 20.85 7.75
CA HIS A 362 -7.94 20.86 6.48
C HIS A 362 -8.48 19.75 5.57
N LEU A 363 -8.43 20.00 4.27
CA LEU A 363 -8.58 19.00 3.22
C LEU A 363 -7.38 19.10 2.30
N THR A 364 -6.52 18.09 2.30
CA THR A 364 -5.35 18.02 1.45
C THR A 364 -5.59 17.05 0.30
N CYS A 365 -5.44 17.53 -0.93
CA CYS A 365 -5.64 16.71 -2.12
C CYS A 365 -4.29 16.44 -2.79
N VAL A 366 -3.93 15.18 -2.95
CA VAL A 366 -2.73 14.78 -3.71
C VAL A 366 -3.06 14.87 -5.21
N VAL A 367 -2.38 15.77 -5.93
CA VAL A 367 -2.68 16.07 -7.33
C VAL A 367 -1.46 15.84 -8.22
N ASN A 368 -1.61 14.94 -9.19
CA ASN A 368 -0.63 14.72 -10.25
C ASN A 368 -0.45 16.00 -11.10
N MET A 369 0.80 16.44 -11.25
CA MET A 369 1.20 17.61 -12.04
C MET A 369 1.41 17.28 -13.52
N ARG A 370 1.64 16.00 -13.86
CA ARG A 370 1.89 15.56 -15.23
C ARG A 370 0.70 15.87 -16.14
N GLY A 371 0.99 16.45 -17.30
CA GLY A 371 -0.02 16.78 -18.32
C GLY A 371 -0.94 17.95 -17.96
N LYS A 372 -0.66 18.68 -16.87
CA LYS A 372 -1.48 19.82 -16.41
C LYS A 372 -0.70 21.11 -16.30
N VAL A 373 0.30 21.14 -15.42
CA VAL A 373 0.97 22.39 -15.02
C VAL A 373 2.37 22.49 -15.61
N LEU A 374 3.14 21.40 -15.53
CA LEU A 374 4.49 21.30 -16.06
C LEU A 374 4.55 20.23 -17.15
N LYS A 375 5.41 20.45 -18.15
CA LYS A 375 5.73 19.46 -19.18
C LYS A 375 6.83 18.56 -18.66
N PHE A 376 6.52 17.27 -18.54
CA PHE A 376 7.49 16.24 -18.19
C PHE A 376 7.81 15.40 -19.43
N PRO A 377 9.04 14.88 -19.55
CA PRO A 377 9.34 13.90 -20.58
C PRO A 377 8.45 12.65 -20.36
N PRO A 378 8.04 11.94 -21.43
CA PRO A 378 7.17 10.77 -21.31
C PRO A 378 7.70 9.70 -20.33
N GLY A 379 9.02 9.59 -20.20
CA GLY A 379 9.70 8.67 -19.30
C GLY A 379 9.84 9.10 -17.83
N TYR A 380 9.33 10.27 -17.42
CA TYR A 380 9.52 10.76 -16.04
C TYR A 380 8.73 9.92 -15.02
N TYR A 381 9.46 9.10 -14.27
CA TYR A 381 8.89 8.13 -13.35
C TYR A 381 8.96 8.54 -11.85
N GLY A 382 9.43 9.74 -11.54
CA GLY A 382 9.58 10.19 -10.14
C GLY A 382 8.29 10.57 -9.45
N ASN A 383 8.39 11.19 -8.29
CA ASN A 383 7.25 11.92 -7.77
C ASN A 383 7.06 13.18 -8.62
N ALA A 384 5.85 13.37 -9.16
CA ALA A 384 5.43 14.62 -9.78
C ALA A 384 3.98 14.94 -9.41
N PHE A 385 3.78 15.20 -8.14
CA PHE A 385 2.52 15.65 -7.58
C PHE A 385 2.75 16.74 -6.53
N ILE A 386 1.70 17.49 -6.22
CA ILE A 386 1.64 18.43 -5.09
C ILE A 386 0.47 18.05 -4.18
N ALA A 387 0.47 18.57 -2.96
CA ALA A 387 -0.55 18.29 -1.95
C ALA A 387 -1.13 19.59 -1.37
N PRO A 388 -1.76 20.46 -2.18
CA PRO A 388 -2.38 21.67 -1.66
C PRO A 388 -3.49 21.36 -0.65
N ALA A 389 -3.71 22.27 0.30
CA ALA A 389 -4.79 22.16 1.28
C ALA A 389 -5.82 23.30 1.19
N ALA A 390 -7.08 22.92 1.32
CA ALA A 390 -8.20 23.83 1.58
C ALA A 390 -8.50 23.84 3.08
N VAL A 391 -8.95 24.98 3.60
CA VAL A 391 -9.27 25.15 5.02
C VAL A 391 -10.68 25.68 5.20
N SER A 392 -11.32 25.27 6.30
CA SER A 392 -12.60 25.85 6.76
C SER A 392 -12.70 25.72 8.28
N LYS A 393 -13.49 26.58 8.91
CA LYS A 393 -14.01 26.29 10.26
C LYS A 393 -14.92 25.06 10.20
N ALA A 394 -14.83 24.19 11.20
CA ALA A 394 -15.66 22.99 11.32
C ALA A 394 -17.16 23.34 11.31
N GLY A 395 -17.55 24.37 12.07
CA GLY A 395 -18.94 24.84 12.14
C GLY A 395 -19.48 25.31 10.79
N LEU A 396 -18.67 26.05 10.02
CA LEU A 396 -19.06 26.52 8.69
C LEU A 396 -19.22 25.35 7.72
N LEU A 397 -18.27 24.42 7.70
CA LEU A 397 -18.32 23.25 6.80
C LEU A 397 -19.52 22.35 7.10
N CYS A 398 -19.84 22.14 8.39
CA CYS A 398 -20.96 21.33 8.83
C CYS A 398 -22.32 21.97 8.53
N SER A 399 -22.46 23.28 8.73
CA SER A 399 -23.75 23.99 8.63
C SER A 399 -24.13 24.43 7.22
N ASN A 400 -23.15 24.72 6.34
CA ASN A 400 -23.41 25.15 4.96
C ASN A 400 -23.81 23.98 4.04
N SER A 401 -24.25 24.28 2.82
CA SER A 401 -24.61 23.26 1.82
C SER A 401 -23.42 22.41 1.37
N LEU A 402 -23.67 21.28 0.69
CA LEU A 402 -22.58 20.53 0.05
C LEU A 402 -21.90 21.36 -1.06
N THR A 403 -22.65 22.23 -1.74
CA THR A 403 -22.10 23.19 -2.71
C THR A 403 -20.97 24.03 -2.12
N TYR A 404 -21.08 24.50 -0.87
CA TYR A 404 -20.01 25.26 -0.21
C TYR A 404 -18.70 24.45 -0.14
N ALA A 405 -18.78 23.19 0.28
CA ALA A 405 -17.61 22.33 0.34
C ALA A 405 -17.02 22.08 -1.05
N VAL A 406 -17.87 21.84 -2.07
CA VAL A 406 -17.42 21.64 -3.46
C VAL A 406 -16.68 22.86 -4.00
N GLU A 407 -17.18 24.07 -3.74
CA GLU A 407 -16.53 25.30 -4.19
C GLU A 407 -15.16 25.52 -3.50
N LEU A 408 -14.98 25.07 -2.25
CA LEU A 408 -13.65 25.07 -1.62
C LEU A 408 -12.68 24.10 -2.32
N VAL A 409 -13.14 22.90 -2.69
CA VAL A 409 -12.30 21.92 -3.43
C VAL A 409 -11.95 22.43 -4.83
N LYS A 410 -12.88 23.10 -5.52
CA LYS A 410 -12.64 23.70 -6.84
C LYS A 410 -11.60 24.81 -6.77
N LYS A 411 -11.76 25.74 -5.83
CA LYS A 411 -10.79 26.82 -5.60
C LYS A 411 -9.39 26.27 -5.37
N LEU A 412 -9.23 25.20 -4.61
CA LEU A 412 -7.93 24.56 -4.41
C LEU A 412 -7.26 24.21 -5.74
N LYS A 413 -8.02 23.72 -6.73
CA LYS A 413 -7.45 23.37 -8.04
C LYS A 413 -7.08 24.59 -8.87
N ASP A 414 -7.86 25.66 -8.80
CA ASP A 414 -7.62 26.89 -9.57
C ASP A 414 -6.31 27.58 -9.17
N HIS A 415 -5.86 27.40 -7.93
CA HIS A 415 -4.60 27.98 -7.43
C HIS A 415 -3.35 27.15 -7.81
N MET A 416 -3.51 25.95 -8.39
CA MET A 416 -2.40 25.05 -8.73
C MET A 416 -1.73 25.41 -10.06
N ASN A 417 -1.02 26.54 -10.09
CA ASN A 417 -0.21 26.97 -11.22
C ASN A 417 1.30 26.69 -11.02
N GLU A 418 2.12 27.01 -12.01
CA GLU A 418 3.58 26.80 -11.92
C GLU A 418 4.19 27.56 -10.73
N GLU A 419 3.70 28.77 -10.41
CA GLU A 419 4.23 29.54 -9.29
C GLU A 419 3.94 28.87 -7.95
N TYR A 420 2.76 28.24 -7.79
CA TYR A 420 2.46 27.45 -6.59
C TYR A 420 3.42 26.28 -6.43
N ILE A 421 3.73 25.56 -7.52
CA ILE A 421 4.71 24.47 -7.52
C ILE A 421 6.09 25.00 -7.11
N ARG A 422 6.56 26.09 -7.73
CA ARG A 422 7.85 26.71 -7.40
C ARG A 422 7.90 27.15 -5.93
N SER A 423 6.82 27.74 -5.42
CA SER A 423 6.71 28.19 -4.04
C SER A 423 6.78 27.03 -3.05
N VAL A 424 6.08 25.91 -3.30
CA VAL A 424 6.13 24.76 -2.40
C VAL A 424 7.49 24.06 -2.44
N THR A 425 8.11 23.95 -3.62
CA THR A 425 9.47 23.42 -3.78
C THR A 425 10.47 24.23 -2.96
N ASP A 426 10.37 25.57 -2.99
CA ASP A 426 11.22 26.45 -2.19
C ASP A 426 10.93 26.34 -0.69
N LEU A 427 9.65 26.23 -0.31
CA LEU A 427 9.23 26.02 1.08
C LEU A 427 9.85 24.75 1.64
N ILE A 428 9.82 23.64 0.90
CA ILE A 428 10.43 22.37 1.30
C ILE A 428 11.91 22.56 1.64
N VAL A 429 12.65 23.34 0.86
CA VAL A 429 14.06 23.63 1.16
C VAL A 429 14.20 24.55 2.37
N ILE A 430 13.50 25.68 2.39
CA ILE A 430 13.61 26.70 3.46
C ILE A 430 13.22 26.13 4.83
N LYS A 431 12.18 25.29 4.88
CA LYS A 431 11.65 24.69 6.10
C LYS A 431 12.28 23.34 6.45
N GLY A 432 13.27 22.87 5.69
CA GLY A 432 14.00 21.64 6.01
C GLY A 432 13.19 20.34 5.84
N ARG A 433 12.38 20.27 4.77
CA ARG A 433 11.47 19.17 4.41
C ARG A 433 10.44 18.91 5.51
N PRO A 434 9.50 19.86 5.73
CA PRO A 434 8.46 19.71 6.73
C PRO A 434 7.49 18.57 6.37
N GLU A 435 6.86 18.02 7.40
CA GLU A 435 5.72 17.11 7.25
C GLU A 435 4.45 17.90 6.93
N LEU A 436 3.50 17.26 6.24
CA LEU A 436 2.16 17.84 6.09
C LEU A 436 1.47 17.95 7.44
N THR A 437 0.64 18.97 7.60
CA THR A 437 -0.15 19.15 8.81
C THR A 437 -1.09 17.95 9.01
N LYS A 438 -0.98 17.28 10.16
CA LYS A 438 -1.87 16.15 10.51
C LYS A 438 -3.16 16.62 11.20
N SER A 439 -3.14 17.82 11.76
CA SER A 439 -4.17 18.39 12.62
C SER A 439 -5.50 18.55 11.88
N TRP A 440 -6.47 17.70 12.21
CA TRP A 440 -7.79 17.65 11.59
C TRP A 440 -7.76 17.64 10.05
N ASN A 441 -6.68 17.13 9.48
CA ASN A 441 -6.49 17.10 8.05
C ASN A 441 -7.12 15.84 7.47
N PHE A 442 -7.98 16.01 6.48
CA PHE A 442 -8.43 14.91 5.64
C PHE A 442 -7.55 14.89 4.39
N MET A 443 -6.66 13.91 4.30
CA MET A 443 -5.79 13.75 3.14
C MET A 443 -6.39 12.72 2.18
N ILE A 444 -6.48 13.07 0.90
CA ILE A 444 -7.09 12.21 -0.11
C ILE A 444 -6.26 12.18 -1.40
N ALA A 445 -6.18 11.01 -2.02
CA ALA A 445 -5.57 10.78 -3.33
C ALA A 445 -6.49 9.96 -4.24
N ASP A 446 -6.37 10.14 -5.57
CA ASP A 446 -7.14 9.39 -6.55
C ASP A 446 -6.24 8.46 -7.38
N ASN A 447 -6.28 7.17 -7.09
CA ASN A 447 -5.53 6.13 -7.83
C ASN A 447 -6.44 5.35 -8.79
N ARG A 448 -7.66 5.81 -9.08
CA ARG A 448 -8.57 5.12 -10.03
C ARG A 448 -8.04 5.02 -11.44
N SER A 449 -7.08 5.87 -11.80
CA SER A 449 -6.42 5.86 -13.11
C SER A 449 -4.93 5.53 -12.98
N ALA A 450 -4.50 4.93 -11.87
CA ALA A 450 -3.12 4.50 -11.69
C ALA A 450 -2.76 3.29 -12.56
N GLY A 451 -3.73 2.48 -12.98
CA GLY A 451 -3.53 1.33 -13.88
C GLY A 451 -3.14 0.02 -13.18
N PHE A 452 -3.22 -0.04 -11.85
CA PHE A 452 -2.86 -1.23 -11.08
C PHE A 452 -3.77 -2.44 -11.35
N ASP A 453 -5.00 -2.21 -11.85
CA ASP A 453 -5.96 -3.24 -12.26
C ASP A 453 -5.78 -3.74 -13.70
N GLU A 454 -4.81 -3.19 -14.44
CA GLU A 454 -4.61 -3.46 -15.86
C GLU A 454 -3.30 -4.22 -16.14
N PHE A 455 -2.49 -4.44 -15.11
CA PHE A 455 -1.15 -4.99 -15.24
C PHE A 455 -1.13 -6.52 -15.46
N ASP A 456 -0.49 -6.99 -16.52
CA ASP A 456 -0.46 -8.42 -16.89
C ASP A 456 0.97 -9.01 -16.82
N PHE A 457 1.15 -10.02 -15.96
CA PHE A 457 2.38 -10.83 -15.87
C PHE A 457 2.42 -12.02 -16.86
N GLY A 458 1.45 -12.12 -17.76
CA GLY A 458 1.17 -13.28 -18.61
C GLY A 458 0.02 -14.15 -18.10
N TRP A 459 -0.50 -13.90 -16.89
CA TRP A 459 -1.63 -14.63 -16.29
C TRP A 459 -2.99 -13.94 -16.52
N GLY A 460 -3.02 -12.83 -17.27
CA GLY A 460 -4.17 -11.96 -17.41
C GLY A 460 -4.16 -10.82 -16.39
N LYS A 461 -5.21 -10.00 -16.40
CA LYS A 461 -5.37 -8.87 -15.47
C LYS A 461 -5.68 -9.33 -14.05
N PRO A 462 -5.26 -8.58 -13.02
CA PRO A 462 -5.55 -8.93 -11.65
C PRO A 462 -7.04 -8.81 -11.34
N ILE A 463 -7.54 -9.63 -10.40
CA ILE A 463 -8.90 -9.49 -9.86
C ILE A 463 -9.03 -8.27 -8.95
N PHE A 464 -7.91 -7.88 -8.34
CA PHE A 464 -7.73 -6.64 -7.61
C PHE A 464 -6.26 -6.24 -7.69
N GLY A 465 -6.01 -4.99 -8.04
CA GLY A 465 -4.68 -4.40 -8.03
C GLY A 465 -4.76 -2.99 -7.44
N GLY A 466 -4.04 -2.74 -6.37
CA GLY A 466 -4.05 -1.42 -5.74
C GLY A 466 -3.44 -1.38 -4.35
N VAL A 467 -3.58 -0.21 -3.73
CA VAL A 467 -3.17 -0.03 -2.33
C VAL A 467 -4.05 -0.91 -1.43
N PRO A 468 -3.49 -1.63 -0.45
CA PRO A 468 -4.23 -2.55 0.41
C PRO A 468 -4.90 -1.84 1.59
N LYS A 469 -4.50 -0.62 1.94
CA LYS A 469 -5.06 0.18 3.05
C LYS A 469 -4.74 1.66 2.85
N ALA A 470 -5.30 2.54 3.68
CA ALA A 470 -4.89 3.94 3.71
C ALA A 470 -3.40 4.07 4.11
N ILE A 471 -2.65 4.94 3.43
CA ILE A 471 -1.19 5.09 3.60
C ILE A 471 -0.94 6.37 4.38
N SER A 472 -0.35 6.27 5.58
CA SER A 472 -0.03 7.45 6.42
C SER A 472 -1.20 8.44 6.56
N HIS A 473 -2.40 7.93 6.86
CA HIS A 473 -3.66 8.68 6.97
C HIS A 473 -4.24 9.25 5.66
N ILE A 474 -3.62 8.95 4.52
CA ILE A 474 -4.14 9.32 3.20
C ILE A 474 -5.16 8.27 2.78
N SER A 475 -6.40 8.71 2.61
CA SER A 475 -7.45 7.90 2.01
C SER A 475 -7.28 7.90 0.49
N ILE A 476 -7.24 6.71 -0.10
CA ILE A 476 -6.94 6.54 -1.52
C ILE A 476 -8.16 5.96 -2.23
N CYS A 477 -8.67 6.67 -3.23
CA CYS A 477 -9.71 6.15 -4.10
C CYS A 477 -9.12 5.08 -5.03
N VAL A 478 -9.71 3.88 -5.03
CA VAL A 478 -9.35 2.78 -5.94
C VAL A 478 -10.57 2.34 -6.76
N PRO A 479 -10.38 1.89 -8.01
CA PRO A 479 -11.47 1.38 -8.81
C PRO A 479 -11.77 -0.07 -8.40
N VAL A 480 -13.02 -0.39 -8.12
CA VAL A 480 -13.42 -1.77 -7.83
C VAL A 480 -14.72 -2.13 -8.54
N LYS A 481 -14.95 -3.43 -8.71
CA LYS A 481 -16.27 -3.98 -8.98
C LYS A 481 -16.84 -4.54 -7.68
N ASN A 482 -18.10 -4.26 -7.37
CA ASN A 482 -18.81 -4.93 -6.28
C ASN A 482 -19.26 -6.35 -6.72
N ASP A 483 -19.87 -7.10 -5.80
CA ASP A 483 -20.36 -8.47 -6.03
C ASP A 483 -21.37 -8.58 -7.19
N LYS A 484 -22.03 -7.47 -7.55
CA LYS A 484 -22.99 -7.38 -8.65
C LYS A 484 -22.31 -7.00 -9.99
N GLY A 485 -20.99 -6.87 -10.00
CA GLY A 485 -20.21 -6.45 -11.15
C GLY A 485 -20.26 -4.95 -11.45
N GLU A 486 -20.89 -4.14 -10.61
CA GLU A 486 -20.95 -2.69 -10.78
C GLU A 486 -19.59 -2.07 -10.48
N LYS A 487 -19.03 -1.34 -11.45
CA LYS A 487 -17.83 -0.54 -11.26
C LYS A 487 -18.15 0.68 -10.40
N GLY A 488 -17.36 0.90 -9.36
CA GLY A 488 -17.47 2.07 -8.48
C GLY A 488 -16.14 2.47 -7.88
N ILE A 489 -16.21 3.38 -6.91
CA ILE A 489 -15.07 3.91 -6.17
C ILE A 489 -15.08 3.30 -4.79
N LEU A 490 -13.98 2.65 -4.39
CA LEU A 490 -13.78 2.22 -3.01
C LEU A 490 -12.75 3.14 -2.37
N ILE A 491 -13.00 3.53 -1.12
CA ILE A 491 -12.09 4.35 -0.34
C ILE A 491 -12.08 3.88 1.11
N ALA A 492 -10.89 3.58 1.63
CA ALA A 492 -10.67 3.30 3.05
C ALA A 492 -10.50 4.62 3.82
N ILE A 493 -11.35 4.83 4.82
CA ILE A 493 -11.34 6.03 5.68
C ILE A 493 -10.79 5.66 7.05
N SER A 494 -9.79 6.40 7.52
CA SER A 494 -9.20 6.24 8.86
C SER A 494 -9.81 7.24 9.84
N LEU A 495 -10.50 6.77 10.88
CA LEU A 495 -11.11 7.60 11.91
C LEU A 495 -11.10 6.89 13.28
N PRO A 496 -11.25 7.64 14.40
CA PRO A 496 -11.46 7.02 15.70
C PRO A 496 -12.72 6.13 15.70
N PRO A 497 -12.76 5.02 16.47
CA PRO A 497 -13.89 4.08 16.46
C PRO A 497 -15.26 4.72 16.72
N SER A 498 -15.30 5.72 17.61
CA SER A 498 -16.52 6.48 17.90
C SER A 498 -16.97 7.37 16.73
N ALA A 499 -16.03 7.89 15.94
CA ALA A 499 -16.31 8.72 14.77
C ALA A 499 -16.68 7.89 13.54
N ILE A 500 -16.15 6.67 13.38
CA ILE A 500 -16.49 5.77 12.27
C ILE A 500 -17.99 5.45 12.23
N LYS A 501 -18.59 5.10 13.38
CA LYS A 501 -20.03 4.80 13.45
C LYS A 501 -20.87 6.01 13.04
N LYS A 502 -20.55 7.20 13.58
CA LYS A 502 -21.19 8.46 13.20
C LYS A 502 -20.99 8.77 11.72
N PHE A 503 -19.80 8.50 11.18
CA PHE A 503 -19.49 8.71 9.77
C PHE A 503 -20.35 7.83 8.87
N GLN A 504 -20.49 6.54 9.19
CA GLN A 504 -21.39 5.61 8.49
C GLN A 504 -22.85 6.13 8.50
N GLU A 505 -23.35 6.56 9.65
CA GLU A 505 -24.70 7.13 9.78
C GLU A 505 -24.88 8.41 8.95
N VAL A 506 -23.90 9.31 8.97
CA VAL A 506 -23.93 10.57 8.22
C VAL A 506 -23.89 10.30 6.72
N VAL A 507 -22.99 9.42 6.26
CA VAL A 507 -22.90 9.02 4.85
C VAL A 507 -24.23 8.43 4.42
N TYR A 508 -24.75 7.43 5.14
CA TYR A 508 -26.03 6.79 4.83
C TYR A 508 -27.19 7.79 4.78
N ARG A 509 -27.29 8.70 5.76
CA ARG A 509 -28.33 9.73 5.81
C ARG A 509 -28.28 10.66 4.60
N MET A 510 -27.08 11.00 4.16
CA MET A 510 -26.88 11.92 3.05
C MET A 510 -26.97 11.22 1.69
N THR A 511 -26.76 9.91 1.57
CA THR A 511 -26.80 9.22 0.25
C THR A 511 -28.04 8.35 0.04
N LEU A 512 -28.53 7.65 1.06
CA LEU A 512 -29.40 6.48 0.86
C LEU A 512 -30.73 6.53 1.61
N LYS A 513 -31.01 7.58 2.39
CA LYS A 513 -32.23 7.70 3.19
C LYS A 513 -33.54 7.59 2.38
N ASN A 514 -33.51 7.87 1.08
CA ASN A 514 -34.68 7.81 0.19
C ASN A 514 -34.61 6.67 -0.86
N VAL A 515 -33.64 5.75 -0.73
CA VAL A 515 -33.52 4.59 -1.61
C VAL A 515 -34.13 3.38 -0.89
N GLU A 516 -35.39 3.06 -1.18
CA GLU A 516 -36.07 1.88 -0.61
C GLU A 516 -35.22 0.62 -0.85
N GLY A 517 -34.93 -0.11 0.24
CA GLY A 517 -34.29 -1.43 0.19
C GLY A 517 -32.78 -1.47 0.43
N VAL A 518 -32.11 -0.37 0.76
CA VAL A 518 -30.67 -0.40 1.09
C VAL A 518 -30.48 -0.67 2.57
N LYS A 519 -30.16 -1.94 2.90
CA LYS A 519 -29.57 -2.32 4.20
C LYS A 519 -28.40 -1.36 4.46
N ILE A 520 -28.39 -0.79 5.67
CA ILE A 520 -27.24 -0.10 6.30
C ILE A 520 -25.98 -0.77 5.80
N ILE A 521 -25.07 0.03 5.20
CA ILE A 521 -23.76 -0.36 4.66
C ILE A 521 -23.38 -1.68 5.32
N SER A 522 -23.61 -2.79 4.61
CA SER A 522 -23.09 -4.05 5.08
C SER A 522 -21.61 -3.79 5.20
N LYS A 523 -21.06 -4.05 6.38
CA LYS A 523 -19.67 -4.51 6.45
C LYS A 523 -19.47 -5.41 5.23
N MET A 524 -18.69 -4.94 4.27
CA MET A 524 -18.09 -5.83 3.30
C MET A 524 -16.92 -6.47 4.03
#